data_AF-A0A3D3FSZ9-F1
#
_entry.id   AF-A0A3D3FSZ9-F1
#
_cell.length_a   1.000
_cell.length_b   1.000
_cell.length_c   1.000
_cell.angle_alpha   90.00
_cell.angle_beta   90.00
_cell.angle_gamma   90.00
#
_symmetry.space_group_name_H-M   'P 1'
#
loop_
_entity.id
_entity.type
_entity.pdbx_description
1 polymer ?
#
loop_
_entity_poly.entity_id
_entity_poly.type
_entity_poly.pdbx_seq_one_letter_code
_entity_poly.pdbx_strand_id
1 'polypeptide(L)'
;MYGKFMNGGRMDIKQALDKILNEWPSERNNPFRDNPLAQFVRTDFPSVIQQMVSRSGTRYKVIGSAGAGNWASIPWLALLDPEITSTTQKGFYPVYLFREGHVRCLSIVQSRYDRSRESPWTNRSDKAGTIPREVVPLFCTGIIFLG
;
A
#
# COMPACT_ATOMS: atom_id res chain seq x y z
N MET A 1 -3.58 29.37 -4.81
CA MET A 1 -4.19 29.34 -6.15
C MET A 1 -4.98 28.03 -6.36
N TYR A 2 -5.95 27.72 -5.48
CA TYR A 2 -6.77 26.48 -5.52
C TYR A 2 -8.27 26.75 -5.33
N GLY A 3 -8.72 27.99 -5.55
CA GLY A 3 -10.08 28.44 -5.26
C GLY A 3 -11.10 28.28 -6.39
N LYS A 4 -10.91 27.36 -7.35
CA LYS A 4 -11.79 27.29 -8.55
C LYS A 4 -12.29 25.91 -8.99
N PHE A 5 -12.11 24.85 -8.22
CA PHE A 5 -12.51 23.50 -8.67
C PHE A 5 -13.69 22.85 -7.93
N MET A 6 -14.38 23.59 -7.06
CA MET A 6 -15.63 23.11 -6.46
C MET A 6 -16.82 23.46 -7.35
N ASN A 7 -17.10 22.62 -8.34
CA ASN A 7 -18.38 22.62 -9.05
C ASN A 7 -18.81 21.16 -9.25
N GLY A 8 -19.82 20.70 -8.49
CA GLY A 8 -20.64 19.54 -8.85
C GLY A 8 -19.98 18.15 -8.89
N GLY A 9 -19.54 17.63 -7.74
CA GLY A 9 -19.98 16.28 -7.30
C GLY A 9 -19.13 15.03 -7.54
N ARG A 10 -18.03 15.02 -8.31
CA ARG A 10 -17.12 13.84 -8.37
C ARG A 10 -15.65 14.24 -8.55
N MET A 11 -14.78 13.73 -7.69
CA MET A 11 -13.34 13.89 -7.84
C MET A 11 -12.81 12.96 -8.95
N ASP A 12 -12.05 13.51 -9.89
CA ASP A 12 -11.39 12.76 -10.96
C ASP A 12 -10.05 12.16 -10.49
N ILE A 13 -9.57 11.08 -11.13
CA ILE A 13 -8.28 10.44 -10.80
C ILE A 13 -7.16 11.47 -10.87
N LYS A 14 -7.13 12.31 -11.92
CA LYS A 14 -6.06 13.31 -12.07
C LYS A 14 -6.01 14.23 -10.85
N GLN A 15 -7.17 14.69 -10.39
CA GLN A 15 -7.27 15.56 -9.22
C GLN A 15 -6.83 14.85 -7.93
N ALA A 16 -7.20 13.59 -7.76
CA ALA A 16 -6.77 12.79 -6.62
C ALA A 16 -5.25 12.57 -6.60
N LEU A 17 -4.66 12.28 -7.77
CA LEU A 17 -3.21 12.14 -7.92
C LEU A 17 -2.49 13.47 -7.66
N ASP A 18 -2.96 14.56 -8.26
CA ASP A 18 -2.39 15.90 -8.07
C ASP A 18 -2.43 16.30 -6.59
N LYS A 19 -3.53 15.99 -5.89
CA LYS A 19 -3.67 16.24 -4.45
C LYS A 19 -2.57 15.53 -3.66
N ILE A 20 -2.40 14.23 -3.88
CA ILE A 20 -1.37 13.44 -3.18
C ILE A 20 0.02 13.96 -3.51
N LEU A 21 0.35 14.14 -4.78
CA LEU A 21 1.70 14.52 -5.21
C LEU A 21 2.12 15.91 -4.70
N ASN A 22 1.18 16.85 -4.60
CA ASN A 22 1.48 18.22 -4.20
C ASN A 22 1.44 18.42 -2.68
N GLU A 23 0.53 17.76 -1.98
CA GLU A 23 0.37 17.97 -0.53
C GLU A 23 1.30 17.10 0.30
N TRP A 24 1.62 15.88 -0.17
CA TRP A 24 2.41 14.89 0.59
C TRP A 24 3.76 15.39 1.14
N PRO A 25 4.61 16.10 0.36
CA PRO A 25 5.91 16.56 0.86
C PRO A 25 5.79 17.50 2.07
N SER A 26 4.71 18.27 2.14
CA SER A 26 4.44 19.23 3.20
C SER A 26 3.71 18.60 4.38
N GLU A 27 2.62 17.86 4.11
CA GLU A 27 1.75 17.28 5.12
C GLU A 27 2.45 16.21 5.95
N ARG A 28 3.43 15.49 5.39
CA ARG A 28 4.19 14.47 6.12
C ARG A 28 5.00 15.00 7.31
N ASN A 29 5.12 16.32 7.45
CA ASN A 29 5.77 16.98 8.58
C ASN A 29 4.77 17.43 9.66
N ASN A 30 3.47 17.32 9.39
CA ASN A 30 2.40 17.64 10.33
C ASN A 30 2.03 16.42 11.19
N PRO A 31 1.26 16.59 12.29
CA PRO A 31 0.71 15.47 13.03
C PRO A 31 -0.06 14.53 12.10
N PHE A 32 0.24 13.24 12.20
CA PHE A 32 -0.35 12.20 11.36
C PHE A 32 -1.81 11.90 11.72
N ARG A 33 -2.10 11.92 13.03
CA ARG A 33 -3.43 11.65 13.57
C ARG A 33 -4.40 12.71 13.06
N ASP A 34 -5.55 12.26 12.58
CA ASP A 34 -6.63 13.11 12.06
C ASP A 34 -6.21 14.02 10.90
N ASN A 35 -5.09 13.71 10.22
CA ASN A 35 -4.63 14.47 9.06
C ASN A 35 -5.53 14.22 7.84
N PRO A 36 -6.08 15.27 7.20
CA PRO A 36 -6.99 15.12 6.06
C PRO A 36 -6.38 14.41 4.86
N LEU A 37 -5.10 14.66 4.54
CA LEU A 37 -4.43 13.99 3.43
C LEU A 37 -4.21 12.51 3.74
N ALA A 38 -3.82 12.20 4.98
CA ALA A 38 -3.63 10.82 5.41
C ALA A 38 -4.96 10.04 5.36
N GLN A 39 -6.07 10.66 5.76
CA GLN A 39 -7.42 10.09 5.63
C GLN A 39 -7.77 9.89 4.15
N PHE A 40 -7.58 10.92 3.32
CA PHE A 40 -7.85 10.87 1.89
C PHE A 40 -7.16 9.67 1.20
N VAL A 41 -5.88 9.42 1.51
CA VAL A 41 -5.12 8.28 0.96
C VAL A 41 -5.66 6.93 1.43
N ARG A 42 -6.19 6.83 2.66
CA ARG A 42 -6.70 5.57 3.21
C ARG A 42 -8.13 5.23 2.79
N THR A 43 -8.98 6.23 2.61
CA THR A 43 -10.43 6.02 2.44
C THR A 43 -10.92 6.54 1.11
N ASP A 44 -10.71 7.82 0.84
CA ASP A 44 -11.43 8.52 -0.24
C ASP A 44 -10.85 8.14 -1.59
N PHE A 45 -9.52 8.15 -1.71
CA PHE A 45 -8.84 7.80 -2.94
C PHE A 45 -9.05 6.33 -3.34
N PRO A 46 -8.89 5.33 -2.45
CA PRO A 46 -9.31 3.96 -2.73
C PRO A 46 -10.77 3.85 -3.18
N SER A 47 -11.69 4.62 -2.58
CA SER A 47 -13.11 4.60 -2.97
C SER A 47 -13.35 5.11 -4.39
N VAL A 48 -12.63 6.16 -4.81
CA VAL A 48 -12.69 6.68 -6.18
C VAL A 48 -12.24 5.62 -7.18
N ILE A 49 -11.10 4.97 -6.92
CA ILE A 49 -10.56 3.92 -7.81
C ILE A 49 -11.47 2.68 -7.79
N GLN A 50 -11.98 2.28 -6.63
CA GLN A 50 -12.89 1.15 -6.46
C GLN A 50 -14.12 1.30 -7.36
N GLN A 51 -14.75 2.48 -7.38
CA GLN A 51 -15.91 2.74 -8.23
C GLN A 51 -15.58 2.58 -9.72
N MET A 52 -14.37 2.95 -10.15
CA MET A 52 -13.96 2.83 -11.55
C MET A 52 -13.70 1.39 -11.96
N VAL A 53 -12.95 0.63 -11.15
CA VAL A 53 -12.65 -0.78 -11.45
C VAL A 53 -13.88 -1.67 -11.34
N SER A 54 -14.85 -1.33 -10.48
CA SER A 54 -16.12 -2.05 -10.42
C SER A 54 -16.96 -1.87 -11.68
N ARG A 55 -16.85 -0.72 -12.38
CA ARG A 55 -17.56 -0.49 -13.66
C ARG A 55 -17.00 -1.31 -14.82
N SER A 56 -15.73 -1.73 -14.76
CA SER A 56 -15.15 -2.62 -15.76
C SER A 56 -15.47 -4.10 -15.52
N GLY A 57 -16.29 -4.44 -14.51
CA GLY A 57 -16.66 -5.81 -14.18
C GLY A 57 -15.59 -6.59 -13.41
N THR A 58 -14.51 -5.92 -13.00
CA THR A 58 -13.42 -6.55 -12.24
C THR A 58 -13.71 -6.57 -10.74
N ARG A 59 -13.33 -7.66 -10.06
CA ARG A 59 -13.58 -7.88 -8.63
C ARG A 59 -12.42 -7.43 -7.74
N TYR A 60 -11.73 -6.36 -8.11
CA TYR A 60 -10.62 -5.89 -7.28
C TYR A 60 -11.11 -5.27 -5.98
N LYS A 61 -10.39 -5.55 -4.89
CA LYS A 61 -10.45 -4.81 -3.64
C LYS A 61 -9.34 -3.76 -3.64
N VAL A 62 -9.72 -2.49 -3.63
CA VAL A 62 -8.78 -1.37 -3.60
C VAL A 62 -8.52 -0.92 -2.18
N ILE A 63 -7.26 -0.77 -1.82
CA ILE A 63 -6.82 -0.32 -0.49
C ILE A 63 -5.67 0.68 -0.63
N GLY A 64 -5.57 1.61 0.31
CA GLY A 64 -4.50 2.60 0.34
C GLY A 64 -3.92 2.75 1.74
N SER A 65 -2.66 3.19 1.82
CA SER A 65 -1.99 3.47 3.08
C SER A 65 -1.14 4.73 2.99
N ALA A 66 -1.27 5.53 4.04
CA ALA A 66 -0.39 6.65 4.34
C ALA A 66 0.58 6.32 5.50
N GLY A 67 0.59 5.08 5.99
CA GLY A 67 1.24 4.62 7.23
C GLY A 67 0.21 4.19 8.30
N ALA A 68 0.67 3.54 9.38
CA ALA A 68 -0.14 2.98 10.48
C ALA A 68 0.33 3.49 11.86
N GLY A 69 0.08 4.77 12.12
CA GLY A 69 0.40 5.45 13.38
C GLY A 69 1.39 6.59 13.16
N ASN A 70 2.30 6.41 12.22
CA ASN A 70 3.19 7.44 11.69
C ASN A 70 3.10 7.54 10.17
N TRP A 71 3.61 8.63 9.61
CA TRP A 71 3.72 8.80 8.16
C TRP A 71 4.63 7.74 7.55
N ALA A 72 4.14 7.04 6.53
CA ALA A 72 4.98 6.19 5.70
C ALA A 72 5.94 7.07 4.87
N SER A 73 7.15 6.58 4.64
CA SER A 73 8.09 7.25 3.72
C SER A 73 7.55 7.36 2.30
N ILE A 74 6.72 6.38 1.88
CA ILE A 74 6.11 6.31 0.56
C ILE A 74 4.65 5.83 0.75
N PRO A 75 3.64 6.68 0.52
CA PRO A 75 2.24 6.25 0.51
C PRO A 75 1.96 5.40 -0.72
N TRP A 76 0.90 4.60 -0.63
CA TRP A 76 0.60 3.66 -1.70
C TRP A 76 -0.88 3.31 -1.82
N LEU A 77 -1.26 2.78 -2.99
CA LEU A 77 -2.58 2.21 -3.29
C LEU A 77 -2.40 0.87 -4.01
N ALA A 78 -3.07 -0.18 -3.53
CA ALA A 78 -3.00 -1.53 -4.09
C ALA A 78 -4.37 -2.01 -4.58
N LEU A 79 -4.37 -2.79 -5.66
CA LEU A 79 -5.56 -3.46 -6.21
C LEU A 79 -5.41 -4.97 -5.98
N LEU A 80 -6.15 -5.51 -5.03
CA LEU A 80 -6.09 -6.92 -4.68
C LEU A 80 -7.16 -7.70 -5.43
N ASP A 81 -6.78 -8.78 -6.11
CA ASP A 81 -7.75 -9.75 -6.61
C ASP A 81 -8.06 -10.76 -5.50
N PRO A 82 -9.29 -10.81 -4.94
CA PRO A 82 -9.64 -11.72 -3.86
C PRO A 82 -9.43 -13.21 -4.18
N GLU A 83 -9.36 -13.62 -5.46
CA GLU A 83 -9.03 -15.00 -5.83
C GLU A 83 -7.54 -15.32 -5.68
N ILE A 84 -6.68 -14.30 -5.77
CA ILE A 84 -5.22 -14.43 -5.63
C ILE A 84 -4.79 -14.09 -4.21
N THR A 85 -5.29 -12.98 -3.67
CA THR A 85 -4.96 -12.51 -2.32
C THR A 85 -5.99 -11.50 -1.79
N SER A 86 -6.21 -11.54 -0.48
CA SER A 86 -7.04 -10.57 0.24
C SER A 86 -6.24 -9.60 1.11
N THR A 87 -4.90 -9.76 1.18
CA THR A 87 -4.01 -8.96 2.02
C THR A 87 -2.79 -8.46 1.24
N THR A 88 -2.19 -7.36 1.70
CA THR A 88 -0.91 -6.88 1.14
C THR A 88 0.29 -7.68 1.62
N GLN A 89 0.09 -8.60 2.57
CA GLN A 89 1.16 -9.40 3.19
C GLN A 89 1.54 -10.63 2.39
N LYS A 90 0.68 -11.10 1.50
CA LYS A 90 0.90 -12.31 0.71
C LYS A 90 0.37 -12.16 -0.70
N GLY A 91 1.00 -12.84 -1.65
CA GLY A 91 0.54 -12.93 -3.03
C GLY A 91 1.09 -11.81 -3.90
N PHE A 92 0.38 -11.55 -5.00
CA PHE A 92 0.79 -10.68 -6.08
C PHE A 92 -0.34 -9.75 -6.45
N TYR A 93 -0.02 -8.47 -6.59
CA TYR A 93 -1.00 -7.44 -6.90
C TYR A 93 -0.32 -6.19 -7.48
N PRO A 94 -1.02 -5.42 -8.34
CA PRO A 94 -0.58 -4.09 -8.73
C PRO A 94 -0.58 -3.13 -7.53
N VAL A 95 0.49 -2.33 -7.40
CA VAL A 95 0.57 -1.23 -6.43
C VAL A 95 1.07 0.06 -7.10
N TYR A 96 0.46 1.17 -6.71
CA TYR A 96 0.91 2.52 -7.01
C TYR A 96 1.62 3.08 -5.78
N LEU A 97 2.87 3.50 -5.95
CA LEU A 97 3.71 4.14 -4.94
C LEU A 97 3.85 5.62 -5.31
N PHE A 98 3.54 6.54 -4.39
CA PHE A 98 3.66 7.97 -4.67
C PHE A 98 4.96 8.50 -4.07
N ARG A 99 5.79 9.11 -4.90
CA ARG A 99 7.00 9.82 -4.49
C ARG A 99 6.82 11.30 -4.85
N GLU A 100 7.50 12.17 -4.12
CA GLU A 100 7.49 13.63 -4.37
C GLU A 100 7.66 13.92 -5.89
N GLY A 101 6.64 14.51 -6.51
CA GLY A 101 6.61 14.86 -7.93
C GLY A 101 6.37 13.73 -8.94
N HIS A 102 6.35 12.45 -8.54
CA HIS A 102 6.20 11.32 -9.47
C HIS A 102 5.43 10.13 -8.87
N VAL A 103 4.53 9.54 -9.66
CA VAL A 103 3.92 8.24 -9.35
C VAL A 103 4.79 7.12 -9.92
N ARG A 104 5.10 6.10 -9.13
CA ARG A 104 5.69 4.85 -9.62
C ARG A 104 4.68 3.73 -9.50
N CYS A 105 4.37 3.09 -10.63
CA CYS A 105 3.56 1.88 -10.65
C CYS A 105 4.50 0.68 -10.54
N LEU A 106 4.33 -0.18 -9.53
CA LEU A 106 5.04 -1.45 -9.44
C LEU A 106 4.02 -2.58 -9.59
N SER A 107 4.11 -3.35 -10.67
CA SER A 107 3.11 -4.36 -11.01
C SER A 107 3.31 -5.72 -10.33
N ILE A 108 4.46 -5.95 -9.68
CA ILE A 108 4.76 -7.24 -9.06
C ILE A 108 5.38 -7.01 -7.69
N VAL A 109 4.53 -6.74 -6.69
CA VAL A 109 4.94 -6.95 -5.31
C VAL A 109 4.75 -8.42 -4.99
N GLN A 110 5.85 -9.16 -4.77
CA GLN A 110 5.78 -10.47 -4.12
C GLN A 110 5.86 -10.23 -2.61
N SER A 111 4.73 -10.18 -1.92
CA SER A 111 4.81 -10.12 -0.46
C SER A 111 5.02 -11.52 0.11
N ARG A 112 6.09 -11.71 0.91
CA ARG A 112 6.29 -12.90 1.73
C ARG A 112 5.99 -12.56 3.19
N TYR A 113 4.85 -13.04 3.69
CA TYR A 113 4.64 -13.33 5.11
C TYR A 113 3.90 -14.66 5.24
N ASP A 114 4.62 -15.70 5.68
CA ASP A 114 4.05 -16.95 6.17
C ASP A 114 4.45 -17.10 7.64
N ARG A 115 3.48 -17.02 8.54
CA ARG A 115 3.59 -17.49 9.91
C ARG A 115 2.35 -18.31 10.24
N SER A 116 2.10 -19.41 9.52
CA SER A 116 1.20 -20.47 9.99
C SER A 116 1.35 -21.75 9.17
N ARG A 117 2.45 -22.47 9.37
CA ARG A 117 2.44 -23.94 9.51
C ARG A 117 3.52 -24.29 10.53
N GLU A 118 3.13 -24.45 11.80
CA GLU A 118 3.95 -25.27 12.68
C GLU A 118 4.13 -26.63 11.99
N SER A 119 5.40 -26.99 11.77
CA SER A 119 5.78 -28.27 11.21
C SER A 119 5.33 -29.38 12.17
N PRO A 120 4.72 -30.48 11.70
CA PRO A 120 4.47 -31.67 12.53
C PRO A 120 5.75 -32.34 13.07
N TRP A 121 6.93 -31.82 12.75
CA TRP A 121 8.23 -32.40 13.11
C TRP A 121 8.98 -31.58 14.16
N THR A 122 8.39 -31.34 15.33
CA THR A 122 9.15 -30.80 16.49
C THR A 122 9.50 -31.84 17.55
N ASN A 123 9.29 -33.14 17.28
CA ASN A 123 9.94 -34.20 18.04
C ASN A 123 10.93 -34.97 17.18
N ARG A 124 12.12 -34.39 16.99
CA ARG A 124 13.34 -35.17 16.82
C ARG A 124 14.55 -34.34 17.29
N SER A 125 15.02 -34.70 18.46
CA SER A 125 16.29 -34.27 19.03
C SER A 125 17.43 -34.71 18.12
N ASP A 126 18.02 -33.79 17.35
CA ASP A 126 19.32 -33.96 16.71
C ASP A 126 20.01 -32.60 16.52
N LYS A 127 21.33 -32.62 16.70
CA LYS A 127 22.20 -31.50 17.08
C LYS A 127 22.73 -30.69 15.89
N ALA A 128 23.11 -29.44 16.20
CA ALA A 128 24.21 -28.64 15.65
C ALA A 128 24.58 -28.81 14.15
N GLY A 129 24.33 -27.76 13.36
CA GLY A 129 24.94 -27.56 12.04
C GLY A 129 24.63 -26.16 11.49
N THR A 130 25.65 -25.31 11.46
CA THR A 130 25.66 -23.94 10.92
C THR A 130 25.02 -23.85 9.53
N ILE A 131 24.12 -22.89 9.32
CA ILE A 131 23.55 -22.54 8.01
C ILE A 131 24.17 -21.19 7.57
N PRO A 132 24.74 -21.07 6.36
CA PRO A 132 25.52 -19.89 5.96
C PRO A 132 24.68 -18.61 5.80
N ARG A 133 25.25 -17.47 6.22
CA ARG A 133 24.70 -16.11 6.05
C ARG A 133 24.98 -15.60 4.63
N GLU A 134 24.10 -15.90 3.69
CA GLU A 134 23.96 -15.27 2.35
C GLU A 134 22.72 -15.94 1.73
N VAL A 135 21.62 -15.31 1.34
CA VAL A 135 21.33 -14.00 0.76
C VAL A 135 19.94 -13.58 1.27
N VAL A 136 19.86 -12.48 2.01
CA VAL A 136 18.57 -11.91 2.44
C VAL A 136 18.35 -10.60 1.68
N PRO A 137 17.49 -10.54 0.65
CA PRO A 137 17.03 -9.26 0.14
C PRO A 137 15.94 -8.75 1.09
N LEU A 138 16.38 -8.05 2.13
CA LEU A 138 15.56 -7.18 2.98
C LEU A 138 15.09 -5.97 2.17
N PHE A 139 14.08 -6.09 1.29
CA PHE A 139 13.54 -4.89 0.62
C PHE A 139 12.03 -4.81 0.39
N CYS A 140 11.23 -5.85 0.64
CA CYS A 140 9.77 -5.74 0.42
C CYS A 140 8.95 -5.54 1.70
N THR A 141 9.41 -6.01 2.86
CA THR A 141 8.64 -5.89 4.11
C THR A 141 8.66 -4.48 4.71
N GLY A 142 9.70 -3.69 4.43
CA GLY A 142 9.85 -2.35 5.00
C GLY A 142 9.00 -1.27 4.32
N ILE A 143 8.70 -1.39 3.02
CA ILE A 143 7.95 -0.35 2.28
C ILE A 143 6.45 -0.45 2.56
N ILE A 144 5.94 -1.64 2.89
CA ILE A 144 4.51 -1.90 3.05
C ILE A 144 4.08 -1.89 4.53
N PHE A 145 5.01 -2.15 5.46
CA PHE A 145 4.70 -2.34 6.89
C PHE A 145 5.50 -1.47 7.89
N LEU A 146 6.42 -0.59 7.48
CA LEU A 146 6.98 0.42 8.40
C LEU A 146 6.26 1.75 8.23
N GLY A 147 5.31 1.99 9.13
CA GLY A 147 4.64 3.25 9.39
C GLY A 147 3.60 3.03 10.46
#